data_AF-A0A382PFX4-F1
#
_entry.id   AF-A0A382PFX4-F1
#
_cell.length_a   1.000
_cell.length_b   1.000
_cell.length_c   1.000
_cell.angle_alpha   90.00
_cell.angle_beta   90.00
_cell.angle_gamma   90.00
#
_symmetry.space_group_name_H-M   'P 1'
#
loop_
_entity.id
_entity.type
_entity.pdbx_description
1 polymer ?
#
loop_
_entity_poly.entity_id
_entity_poly.type
_entity_poly.pdbx_seq_one_letter_code
_entity_poly.pdbx_strand_id
1 'polypeptide(L)' 'MSHHLHQNIQPMIAEGRTPAVICSSMIRAGLRRFFAAKFPELAFLSYEELPPKIEIVPVATVPSMQ' A
#
# COMPACT_ATOMS: atom_id res chain seq x y z
N MET A 1 1.75 4.64 11.63
CA MET A 1 1.35 4.31 10.24
C MET A 1 2.10 5.13 9.18
N SER A 2 1.91 6.45 9.08
CA SER A 2 2.52 7.26 8.00
C SER A 2 4.05 7.25 7.96
N HIS A 3 4.73 7.18 9.12
CA HIS A 3 6.19 7.08 9.17
C HIS A 3 6.69 5.75 8.57
N HIS A 4 6.08 4.62 8.98
CA HIS A 4 6.39 3.30 8.43
C HIS A 4 6.11 3.23 6.93
N LEU A 5 5.01 3.80 6.45
CA LEU A 5 4.75 3.88 5.01
C LEU A 5 5.88 4.62 4.29
N HIS A 6 6.28 5.80 4.79
CA HIS A 6 7.37 6.56 4.18
C HIS A 6 8.69 5.78 4.12
N GLN A 7 9.07 5.10 5.21
CA GLN A 7 10.31 4.31 5.27
C GLN A 7 10.34 3.13 4.29
N ASN A 8 9.19 2.49 4.05
CA ASN A 8 9.12 1.32 3.17
C ASN A 8 8.88 1.69 1.70
N ILE A 9 8.24 2.84 1.44
CA ILE A 9 7.91 3.28 0.08
C ILE A 9 9.13 3.83 -0.66
N GLN A 10 9.97 4.64 0.01
CA GLN A 10 11.07 5.33 -0.66
C GLN A 10 12.07 4.38 -1.34
N PRO A 11 12.50 3.26 -0.72
CA PRO A 11 13.36 2.29 -1.39
C PRO A 11 12.71 1.69 -2.64
N MET A 12 11.42 1.36 -2.57
CA MET A 12 10.69 0.80 -3.72
C MET A 12 10.66 1.79 -4.90
N ILE A 13 10.38 3.06 -4.63
CA ILE A 13 10.39 4.11 -5.66
C ILE A 13 11.80 4.27 -6.25
N ALA A 14 12.84 4.28 -5.41
CA ALA A 14 14.22 4.37 -5.86
C ALA A 14 14.66 3.19 -6.75
N GLU A 15 14.09 2.00 -6.52
CA GLU A 15 14.27 0.81 -7.36
C GLU A 15 13.41 0.83 -8.64
N GLY A 16 12.64 1.90 -8.89
CA GLY A 16 11.72 2.00 -10.03
C GLY A 16 10.45 1.15 -9.89
N ARG A 17 10.15 0.66 -8.67
CA ARG A 17 8.96 -0.13 -8.38
C ARG A 17 7.81 0.78 -7.95
N THR A 18 6.59 0.45 -8.37
CA THR A 18 5.38 1.14 -7.90
C THR A 18 4.91 0.53 -6.58
N PRO A 19 4.91 1.29 -5.47
CA PRO A 19 4.45 0.79 -4.19
C PRO A 19 2.93 0.64 -4.17
N ALA A 20 2.44 -0.47 -3.60
CA ALA A 20 1.02 -0.73 -3.45
C ALA A 20 0.70 -1.30 -2.06
N VAL A 21 -0.39 -0.80 -1.46
CA VAL A 21 -1.02 -1.41 -0.29
C VAL A 21 -2.17 -2.29 -0.76
N ILE A 22 -2.11 -3.57 -0.42
CA ILE A 22 -3.24 -4.50 -0.60
C ILE A 22 -4.06 -4.50 0.70
N CYS A 23 -5.37 -4.31 0.58
CA CYS A 23 -6.28 -4.17 1.72
C CYS A 23 -7.66 -4.79 1.45
N SER A 24 -8.57 -4.77 2.43
CA SER A 24 -9.96 -5.15 2.18
C SER A 24 -10.70 -4.06 1.41
N SER A 25 -11.67 -4.46 0.58
CA SER A 25 -12.52 -3.51 -0.16
C SER A 25 -13.19 -2.46 0.72
N MET A 26 -13.55 -2.82 1.97
CA MET A 26 -14.20 -1.92 2.93
C MET A 26 -13.36 -0.68 3.28
N ILE A 27 -12.04 -0.82 3.35
CA ILE A 27 -11.17 0.28 3.81
C ILE A 27 -10.43 0.97 2.68
N ARG A 28 -10.39 0.38 1.48
CA ARG A 28 -9.61 0.85 0.33
C ARG A 28 -9.81 2.34 0.02
N ALA A 29 -11.07 2.76 -0.14
CA ALA A 29 -11.39 4.14 -0.49
C ALA A 29 -11.02 5.13 0.61
N GLY A 30 -11.20 4.73 1.88
CA GLY A 30 -10.82 5.54 3.04
C GLY A 30 -9.31 5.73 3.13
N LEU A 31 -8.54 4.64 3.01
CA LEU A 31 -7.09 4.68 3.00
C LEU A 31 -6.55 5.55 1.84
N ARG A 32 -7.05 5.35 0.62
CA ARG A 32 -6.64 6.17 -0.54
C ARG A 32 -6.89 7.65 -0.29
N ARG A 33 -8.09 8.04 0.16
CA ARG A 33 -8.41 9.46 0.43
C ARG A 33 -7.55 10.04 1.52
N PHE A 34 -7.33 9.30 2.60
CA PHE A 34 -6.54 9.75 3.75
C PHE A 34 -5.07 9.97 3.39
N PHE A 35 -4.50 9.10 2.55
CA PHE A 35 -3.08 9.11 2.22
C PHE A 35 -2.71 9.81 0.91
N ALA A 36 -3.65 10.07 0.00
CA ALA A 36 -3.37 10.61 -1.34
C ALA A 36 -2.53 11.89 -1.33
N ALA A 37 -2.78 12.80 -0.39
CA ALA A 37 -2.03 14.06 -0.30
C ALA A 37 -0.56 13.86 0.13
N LYS A 38 -0.29 12.83 0.94
CA LYS A 38 1.04 12.56 1.50
C LYS A 38 1.85 11.58 0.66
N PHE A 39 1.18 10.63 0.03
CA PHE A 39 1.79 9.56 -0.75
C PHE A 39 1.04 9.40 -2.09
N PRO A 40 1.19 10.36 -3.03
CA PRO A 40 0.47 10.33 -4.29
C PRO A 40 0.86 9.14 -5.19
N GLU A 41 2.06 8.61 -5.02
CA GLU A 41 2.60 7.46 -5.77
C GLU A 41 2.20 6.10 -5.16
N LEU A 42 1.55 6.10 -3.99
CA LEU A 42 1.11 4.88 -3.32
C LEU A 42 -0.23 4.41 -3.86
N ALA A 43 -0.22 3.27 -4.55
CA ALA A 43 -1.45 2.61 -4.98
C ALA A 43 -2.15 1.93 -3.79
N PHE A 44 -3.49 1.93 -3.81
CA PHE A 44 -4.31 1.17 -2.88
C PHE A 44 -5.21 0.24 -3.68
N LEU A 45 -5.00 -1.06 -3.53
CA LEU A 45 -5.75 -2.12 -4.20
C LEU A 45 -6.51 -2.92 -3.16
N SER A 46 -7.74 -3.32 -3.46
CA SER A 46 -8.40 -4.36 -2.68
C SER A 46 -7.99 -5.75 -3.15
N TYR A 47 -8.10 -6.76 -2.27
CA TYR A 47 -7.87 -8.15 -2.65
C TYR A 47 -8.77 -8.59 -3.81
N GLU A 48 -9.98 -8.02 -3.90
CA GLU A 48 -10.96 -8.32 -4.95
C GLU A 48 -10.60 -7.72 -6.32
N GLU A 49 -9.67 -6.75 -6.38
CA GLU A 49 -9.15 -6.19 -7.63
C GLU A 49 -8.01 -7.03 -8.23
N LEU A 50 -7.49 -8.00 -7.48
CA LEU A 50 -6.37 -8.82 -7.89
C LEU A 50 -6.84 -10.06 -8.67
N PRO A 51 -6.09 -10.49 -9.70
CA PRO A 51 -6.36 -11.78 -10.35
C PRO A 51 -6.30 -12.93 -9.33
N PRO A 52 -7.19 -13.93 -9.40
CA PRO A 52 -7.35 -14.95 -8.37
C PRO A 52 -6.14 -15.88 -8.16
N LYS A 53 -5.13 -15.82 -9.03
CA LYS A 53 -3.90 -16.63 -8.95
C LYS A 53 -2.63 -15.78 -8.95
N ILE A 54 -2.75 -14.48 -8.66
CA ILE A 54 -1.57 -13.64 -8.58
C ILE A 54 -0.74 -13.98 -7.35
N GLU A 55 0.57 -14.03 -7.50
CA GLU A 55 1.48 -14.16 -6.37
C GLU A 55 1.62 -12.81 -5.66
N ILE A 56 1.37 -12.79 -4.36
CA ILE A 56 1.57 -11.61 -3.51
C ILE A 56 2.82 -11.88 -2.67
N VAL A 57 3.89 -11.11 -2.92
CA VAL A 57 5.11 -11.15 -2.13
C VAL A 57 5.13 -9.93 -1.20
N PRO A 58 4.91 -10.10 0.12
CA PRO A 58 4.93 -8.98 1.05
C PRO A 58 6.34 -8.39 1.16
N VAL A 59 6.48 -7.09 0.90
CA VAL A 59 7.76 -6.37 1.05
C VAL A 59 7.91 -5.79 2.45
N ALA A 60 6.79 -5.42 3.08
CA ALA A 60 6.75 -4.91 4.44
C ALA A 60 5.36 -5.11 5.05
N THR A 61 5.29 -5.12 6.38
CA THR A 61 4.04 -5.01 7.12
C THR A 61 3.92 -3.62 7.74
N VAL A 62 2.75 -3.01 7.64
CA VAL A 62 2.45 -1.78 8.38
C VAL A 62 2.00 -2.21 9.78
N PRO A 63 2.71 -1.84 10.85
CA PRO A 63 2.35 -2.24 12.20
C PRO A 63 0.92 -1.78 12.52
N SER A 64 0.11 -2.67 13.08
CA SER A 64 -1.15 -2.27 13.71
C SER A 64 -0.86 -1.34 14.89
N MET A 65 -1.77 -0.41 15.17
CA MET A 65 -1.75 0.30 16.45
C MET A 65 -1.96 -0.74 17.55
N GLN A 66 -0.97 -0.92 18.42
CA GLN A 66 -1.20 -1.49 19.74
C GLN A 66 -1.73 -0.39 20.66
#